data_AF-A0A9D6NS66-F1
#
_entry.id   AF-A0A9D6NS66-F1
#
_cell.length_a   1.000
_cell.length_b   1.000
_cell.length_c   1.000
_cell.angle_alpha   90.00
_cell.angle_beta   90.00
_cell.angle_gamma   90.00
#
_symmetry.space_group_name_H-M   'P 1'
#
loop_
_entity.id
_entity.type
_entity.pdbx_description
1 polymer ?
#
loop_
_entity_poly.entity_id
_entity_poly.type
_entity_poly.pdbx_seq_one_letter_code
_entity_poly.pdbx_strand_id
1 'polypeptide(L)'
;MILALAEFPLNAVAFRTAGAPELMTYVMTSTLALVLPLCAHFLGVFLRHQTFSKREYALISLNIVLPVGAIAGVAYFRDKYIGEVQKVLGIEMDAMMVALIFIVINLVIYLGAVLASYFAHDPEIAKCKEKLREASKRLRQARAQLAAAQRVFSQAEQRYNAITAMRQNAFFDLSGSTQLQEVRQKYYDNFQKVSDGVNQGDLIVADAITDNPLAQSSFPVNDEFEKFDPTSQNRLVYEGEVKKKKEAILTKVKQVLFDQSRKVPSTKIMDALQLAERVFKSVSEK
;
A
#
# COMPACT_ATOMS: atom_id res chain seq x y z
N MET A 1 -14.80 -28.68 32.35
CA MET A 1 -15.30 -30.01 32.78
C MET A 1 -15.17 -30.28 34.27
N ILE A 2 -14.09 -29.87 34.97
CA ILE A 2 -13.97 -30.06 36.44
C ILE A 2 -15.12 -29.39 37.21
N LEU A 3 -15.63 -28.25 36.74
CA LEU A 3 -16.81 -27.56 37.31
C LEU A 3 -18.09 -28.42 37.28
N ALA A 4 -18.33 -29.20 36.22
CA ALA A 4 -19.53 -30.03 36.08
C ALA A 4 -19.58 -31.15 37.14
N LEU A 5 -18.41 -31.70 37.49
CA LEU A 5 -18.26 -32.75 38.51
C LEU A 5 -18.52 -32.22 39.93
N ALA A 6 -18.25 -30.93 40.19
CA ALA A 6 -18.51 -30.30 41.48
C ALA A 6 -19.96 -29.80 41.61
N GLU A 7 -20.58 -29.43 40.49
CA GLU A 7 -21.94 -28.89 40.44
C GLU A 7 -23.01 -29.97 40.70
N PHE A 8 -22.77 -31.20 40.28
CA PHE A 8 -23.69 -32.32 40.50
C PHE A 8 -23.96 -32.64 41.98
N PRO A 9 -22.96 -32.92 42.85
CA PRO A 9 -23.24 -33.23 44.25
C PRO A 9 -23.83 -32.01 45.01
N LEU A 10 -23.41 -30.79 44.66
CA LEU A 10 -23.92 -29.57 45.30
C LEU A 10 -25.41 -29.38 45.05
N ASN A 11 -25.85 -29.50 43.80
CA ASN A 11 -27.25 -29.37 43.42
C ASN A 11 -28.09 -30.55 43.97
N ALA A 12 -27.55 -31.77 43.98
CA ALA A 12 -28.24 -32.93 44.52
C ALA A 12 -28.50 -32.82 46.04
N VAL A 13 -27.53 -32.30 46.80
CA VAL A 13 -27.71 -32.04 48.24
C VAL A 13 -28.78 -30.97 48.46
N ALA A 14 -28.72 -29.86 47.71
CA ALA A 14 -29.67 -28.75 47.86
C ALA A 14 -31.13 -29.17 47.59
N PHE A 15 -31.37 -30.03 46.59
CA PHE A 15 -32.72 -30.52 46.29
C PHE A 15 -33.22 -31.57 47.28
N ARG A 16 -32.34 -32.44 47.79
CA ARG A 16 -32.70 -33.41 48.84
C ARG A 16 -33.09 -32.71 50.13
N THR A 17 -32.31 -31.71 50.56
CA THR A 17 -32.64 -30.90 51.75
C THR A 17 -33.95 -30.14 51.59
N ALA A 18 -34.40 -29.91 50.35
CA ALA A 18 -35.65 -29.23 50.04
C ALA A 18 -36.85 -30.19 49.89
N GLY A 19 -36.70 -31.50 50.15
CA GLY A 19 -37.82 -32.46 50.20
C GLY A 19 -38.29 -32.99 48.85
N ALA A 20 -37.50 -32.86 47.77
CA ALA A 20 -37.87 -33.39 46.45
C ALA A 20 -37.67 -34.92 46.36
N PRO A 21 -38.53 -35.66 45.60
CA PRO A 21 -38.34 -37.09 45.35
C PRO A 21 -36.96 -37.39 44.73
N GLU A 22 -36.34 -38.51 45.13
CA GLU A 22 -34.94 -38.82 44.77
C GLU A 22 -34.71 -38.86 43.26
N LEU A 23 -35.60 -39.51 42.50
CA LEU A 23 -35.48 -39.61 41.04
C LEU A 23 -35.53 -38.24 40.35
N MET A 24 -36.46 -37.37 40.77
CA MET A 24 -36.62 -36.03 40.20
C MET A 24 -35.43 -35.14 40.52
N THR A 25 -34.89 -35.25 41.74
CA THR A 25 -33.69 -34.54 42.16
C THR A 25 -32.50 -34.88 41.27
N TYR A 26 -32.27 -36.16 40.98
CA TYR A 26 -31.18 -36.58 40.10
C TYR A 26 -31.37 -36.09 38.67
N VAL A 27 -32.59 -36.12 38.14
CA VAL A 27 -32.88 -35.62 36.79
C VAL A 27 -32.59 -34.13 36.70
N MET A 28 -33.16 -33.31 37.60
CA MET A 28 -32.96 -31.85 37.60
C MET A 28 -31.49 -31.46 37.77
N THR A 29 -30.79 -32.15 38.66
CA THR A 29 -29.36 -31.94 38.90
C THR A 29 -28.50 -32.31 37.70
N SER A 30 -28.79 -33.45 37.06
CA SER A 30 -28.08 -33.89 35.85
C SER A 30 -28.27 -32.89 34.71
N THR A 31 -29.49 -32.37 34.55
CA THR A 31 -29.79 -31.36 33.53
C THR A 31 -28.92 -30.12 33.73
N LEU A 32 -28.84 -29.57 34.94
CA LEU A 32 -28.05 -28.36 35.21
C LEU A 32 -26.55 -28.61 35.09
N ALA A 33 -26.05 -29.71 35.66
CA ALA A 33 -24.64 -30.08 35.61
C ALA A 33 -24.11 -30.30 34.19
N LEU A 34 -25.00 -30.63 33.23
CA LEU A 34 -24.63 -30.78 31.82
C LEU A 34 -24.84 -29.48 31.03
N VAL A 35 -26.00 -28.84 31.18
CA VAL A 35 -26.40 -27.68 30.37
C VAL A 35 -25.57 -26.45 30.72
N LEU A 36 -25.32 -26.18 32.01
CA LEU A 36 -24.65 -24.95 32.43
C LEU A 36 -23.18 -24.91 31.96
N PRO A 37 -22.34 -25.93 32.21
CA PRO A 37 -20.95 -25.90 31.78
C PRO A 37 -20.78 -25.93 30.26
N LEU A 38 -21.66 -26.65 29.55
CA LEU A 38 -21.61 -26.75 28.09
C LEU A 38 -21.96 -25.42 27.43
N CYS A 39 -23.06 -24.78 27.85
CA CYS A 39 -23.43 -23.47 27.32
C CYS A 39 -22.40 -22.40 27.70
N ALA A 40 -21.86 -22.46 28.92
CA ALA A 40 -20.84 -21.53 29.38
C ALA A 40 -19.55 -21.64 28.57
N HIS A 41 -19.13 -22.87 28.23
CA HIS A 41 -17.96 -23.09 27.40
C HIS A 41 -18.11 -22.46 26.02
N PHE A 42 -19.18 -22.80 25.30
CA PHE A 42 -19.44 -22.28 23.97
C PHE A 42 -19.64 -20.77 23.96
N LEU A 43 -20.41 -20.21 24.91
CA LEU A 43 -20.60 -18.77 25.00
C LEU A 43 -19.28 -18.04 25.23
N GLY A 44 -18.43 -18.53 26.14
CA GLY A 44 -17.12 -17.92 26.39
C GLY A 44 -16.18 -17.97 25.18
N VAL A 45 -16.25 -19.01 24.36
CA VAL A 45 -15.52 -19.10 23.08
C VAL A 45 -16.08 -18.11 22.07
N PHE A 46 -17.40 -18.07 21.86
CA PHE A 46 -18.02 -17.17 20.90
C PHE A 46 -17.78 -15.69 21.25
N LEU A 47 -17.84 -15.30 22.53
CA LEU A 47 -17.60 -13.91 22.95
C LEU A 47 -16.19 -13.38 22.60
N ARG A 48 -15.23 -14.25 22.24
CA ARG A 48 -13.91 -13.82 21.76
C ARG A 48 -13.86 -13.44 20.28
N HIS A 49 -14.86 -13.81 19.50
CA HIS A 49 -14.88 -13.51 18.07
C HIS A 49 -15.07 -12.00 17.87
N GLN A 50 -14.25 -11.39 17.00
CA GLN A 50 -14.29 -9.94 16.74
C GLN A 50 -15.40 -9.54 15.74
N THR A 51 -15.93 -10.49 14.99
CA THR A 51 -17.00 -10.28 14.01
C THR A 51 -17.98 -11.43 14.07
N PHE A 52 -19.26 -11.12 14.29
CA PHE A 52 -20.32 -12.13 14.42
C PHE A 52 -21.12 -12.24 13.12
N SER A 53 -21.18 -13.45 12.58
CA SER A 53 -22.13 -13.83 11.53
C SER A 53 -23.55 -13.94 12.09
N LYS A 54 -24.58 -13.83 11.23
CA LYS A 54 -25.99 -14.03 11.60
C LYS A 54 -26.22 -15.38 12.32
N ARG A 55 -25.48 -16.43 11.92
CA ARG A 55 -25.54 -17.75 12.57
C ARG A 55 -24.95 -17.73 13.97
N GLU A 56 -23.86 -16.99 14.18
CA GLU A 56 -23.20 -16.88 15.49
C GLU A 56 -24.07 -16.09 16.46
N TYR A 57 -24.75 -15.03 16.02
CA TYR A 57 -25.75 -14.33 16.85
C TYR A 57 -26.88 -15.25 17.33
N ALA A 58 -27.36 -16.15 16.46
CA ALA A 58 -28.37 -17.14 16.84
C ALA A 58 -27.83 -18.14 17.88
N LEU A 59 -26.59 -18.62 17.70
CA LEU A 59 -25.95 -19.52 18.65
C LEU A 59 -25.63 -18.84 19.99
N ILE A 60 -25.21 -17.58 20.00
CA ILE A 60 -25.00 -16.80 21.23
C ILE A 60 -26.32 -16.65 21.98
N SER A 61 -27.38 -16.23 21.28
CA SER A 61 -28.72 -16.12 21.88
C SER A 61 -29.17 -17.45 22.48
N LEU A 62 -28.97 -18.57 21.76
CA LEU A 62 -29.30 -19.90 22.26
C LEU A 62 -28.52 -20.27 23.52
N ASN A 63 -27.21 -20.00 23.55
CA ASN A 63 -26.36 -20.30 24.70
C ASN A 63 -26.66 -19.44 25.93
N ILE A 64 -27.38 -18.33 25.79
CA ILE A 64 -27.88 -17.51 26.91
C ILE A 64 -29.29 -17.99 27.34
N VAL A 65 -30.19 -18.18 26.38
CA VAL A 65 -31.60 -18.51 26.67
C VAL A 65 -31.74 -19.93 27.22
N LEU A 66 -31.01 -20.91 26.69
CA LEU A 66 -31.09 -22.30 27.11
C LEU A 66 -30.73 -22.52 28.60
N PRO A 67 -29.60 -22.02 29.13
CA PRO A 67 -29.28 -22.19 30.55
C PRO A 67 -30.21 -21.41 31.47
N VAL A 68 -30.62 -20.18 31.10
CA VAL A 68 -31.61 -19.42 31.88
C VAL A 68 -32.95 -20.16 31.93
N GLY A 69 -33.40 -20.70 30.80
CA GLY A 69 -34.60 -21.53 30.72
C GLY A 69 -34.51 -22.81 31.54
N ALA A 70 -33.34 -23.48 31.55
CA ALA A 70 -33.11 -24.66 32.37
C ALA A 70 -33.16 -24.34 33.87
N ILE A 71 -32.53 -23.25 34.30
CA ILE A 71 -32.56 -22.78 35.70
C ILE A 71 -34.00 -22.45 36.12
N ALA A 72 -34.71 -21.67 35.30
CA ALA A 72 -36.10 -21.28 35.57
C ALA A 72 -37.05 -22.49 35.57
N GLY A 73 -36.87 -23.43 34.64
CA GLY A 73 -37.65 -24.66 34.56
C GLY A 73 -37.46 -25.53 35.80
N VAL A 74 -36.22 -25.73 36.24
CA VAL A 74 -35.93 -26.48 37.47
C VAL A 74 -36.51 -25.76 38.70
N ALA A 75 -36.39 -24.44 38.79
CA ALA A 75 -36.99 -23.65 39.86
C ALA A 75 -38.53 -23.79 39.90
N TYR A 76 -39.19 -23.75 38.74
CA TYR A 76 -40.64 -23.94 38.61
C TYR A 76 -41.10 -25.34 39.01
N PHE A 77 -40.42 -26.39 38.51
CA PHE A 77 -40.75 -27.75 38.92
C PHE A 77 -40.55 -27.93 40.42
N ARG A 78 -39.45 -27.40 40.97
CA ARG A 78 -39.18 -27.42 42.41
C ARG A 78 -40.33 -26.80 43.22
N ASP A 79 -40.78 -25.61 42.84
CA ASP A 79 -41.90 -24.92 43.51
C ASP A 79 -43.17 -25.80 43.54
N LYS A 80 -43.52 -26.39 42.38
CA LYS A 80 -44.69 -27.25 42.24
C LYS A 80 -44.64 -28.51 43.11
N TYR A 81 -43.45 -29.13 43.26
CA TYR A 81 -43.30 -30.34 44.08
C TYR A 81 -43.17 -30.04 45.58
N ILE A 82 -42.52 -28.94 45.96
CA ILE A 82 -42.39 -28.54 47.37
C ILE A 82 -43.75 -28.13 47.95
N GLY A 83 -44.62 -27.50 47.15
CA GLY A 83 -45.98 -27.14 47.58
C GLY A 83 -46.88 -28.32 47.96
N GLU A 84 -46.60 -29.53 47.46
CA GLU A 84 -47.31 -30.76 47.87
C GLU A 84 -46.76 -31.33 49.18
N VAL A 85 -45.45 -31.18 49.45
CA VAL A 85 -44.77 -31.70 50.63
C VAL A 85 -44.91 -30.77 51.84
N GLN A 86 -44.88 -29.45 51.66
CA GLN A 86 -45.07 -28.46 52.73
C GLN A 86 -46.47 -28.52 53.35
N LYS A 87 -47.51 -28.85 52.57
CA LYS A 87 -48.87 -29.08 53.07
C LYS A 87 -48.98 -30.24 54.06
N VAL A 88 -48.04 -31.19 54.02
CA VAL A 88 -48.00 -32.36 54.91
C VAL A 88 -47.16 -32.10 56.17
N LEU A 89 -46.20 -31.17 56.10
CA LEU A 89 -45.20 -30.96 57.16
C LEU A 89 -45.36 -29.66 57.98
N GLY A 90 -46.28 -28.76 57.60
CA GLY A 90 -46.62 -27.57 58.41
C GLY A 90 -45.50 -26.53 58.58
N ILE A 91 -44.50 -26.54 57.70
CA ILE A 91 -43.38 -25.59 57.69
C ILE A 91 -43.56 -24.65 56.49
N GLU A 92 -43.83 -23.38 56.77
CA GLU A 92 -43.89 -22.32 55.75
C GLU A 92 -42.48 -21.74 55.53
N MET A 93 -41.72 -22.32 54.60
CA MET A 93 -40.65 -21.55 53.96
C MET A 93 -41.25 -20.78 52.80
N ASP A 94 -40.94 -19.48 52.69
CA ASP A 94 -41.31 -18.67 51.52
C ASP A 94 -40.67 -19.26 50.26
N ALA A 95 -41.49 -19.98 49.48
CA ALA A 95 -41.06 -20.72 48.30
C ALA A 95 -40.44 -19.78 47.24
N MET A 96 -40.90 -18.52 47.20
CA MET A 96 -40.38 -17.52 46.27
C MET A 96 -38.93 -17.14 46.58
N MET A 97 -38.59 -16.90 47.85
CA MET A 97 -37.21 -16.60 48.27
C MET A 97 -36.26 -17.77 47.99
N VAL A 98 -36.73 -18.99 48.21
CA VAL A 98 -35.96 -20.21 47.99
C VAL A 98 -35.71 -20.48 46.50
N ALA A 99 -36.68 -20.18 45.64
CA ALA A 99 -36.53 -20.22 44.19
C ALA A 99 -35.59 -19.12 43.69
N LEU A 100 -35.70 -17.91 44.23
CA LEU A 100 -34.86 -16.77 43.85
C LEU A 100 -33.39 -17.02 44.19
N ILE A 101 -33.09 -17.49 45.40
CA ILE A 101 -31.72 -17.84 45.82
C ILE A 101 -31.12 -18.89 44.89
N PHE A 102 -31.92 -19.90 44.53
CA PHE A 102 -31.49 -20.95 43.60
C PHE A 102 -31.15 -20.40 42.21
N ILE A 103 -31.99 -19.53 41.66
CA ILE A 103 -31.76 -18.88 40.36
C ILE A 103 -30.46 -18.06 40.40
N VAL A 104 -30.27 -17.25 41.44
CA VAL A 104 -29.10 -16.38 41.59
C VAL A 104 -27.82 -17.19 41.68
N ILE A 105 -27.77 -18.25 42.50
CA ILE A 105 -26.58 -19.09 42.66
C ILE A 105 -26.19 -19.74 41.32
N ASN A 106 -27.15 -20.33 40.61
CA ASN A 106 -26.87 -20.98 39.32
C ASN A 106 -26.43 -19.96 38.24
N LEU A 107 -26.98 -18.74 38.26
CA LEU A 107 -26.57 -17.69 37.33
C LEU A 107 -25.12 -17.23 37.60
N VAL A 108 -24.73 -17.09 38.86
CA VAL A 108 -23.35 -16.74 39.24
C VAL A 108 -22.37 -17.83 38.82
N ILE A 109 -22.71 -19.10 39.06
CA ILE A 109 -21.89 -20.25 38.63
C ILE A 109 -21.73 -20.24 37.10
N TYR A 110 -22.84 -20.06 36.37
CA TYR A 110 -22.83 -19.97 34.92
C TYR A 110 -21.96 -18.82 34.41
N LEU A 111 -22.10 -17.61 34.95
CA LEU A 111 -21.28 -16.45 34.58
C LEU A 111 -19.78 -16.68 34.87
N GLY A 112 -19.45 -17.26 36.02
CA GLY A 112 -18.09 -17.62 36.36
C GLY A 112 -17.48 -18.61 35.35
N ALA A 113 -18.25 -19.60 34.93
CA ALA A 113 -17.83 -20.57 33.90
C ALA A 113 -17.67 -19.93 32.51
N VAL A 114 -18.54 -18.98 32.13
CA VAL A 114 -18.41 -18.21 30.88
C VAL A 114 -17.11 -17.40 30.89
N LEU A 115 -16.83 -16.69 31.99
CA LEU A 115 -15.61 -15.90 32.14
C LEU A 115 -14.36 -16.78 32.12
N ALA A 116 -14.38 -17.92 32.81
CA ALA A 116 -13.26 -18.87 32.79
C ALA A 116 -13.00 -19.37 31.36
N SER A 117 -14.04 -19.70 30.61
CA SER A 117 -13.93 -20.08 29.20
C SER A 117 -13.47 -18.90 28.32
N TYR A 118 -13.93 -17.68 28.61
CA TYR A 118 -13.53 -16.45 27.90
C TYR A 118 -12.07 -16.05 28.15
N PHE A 119 -11.47 -16.42 29.29
CA PHE A 119 -10.06 -16.11 29.59
C PHE A 119 -9.08 -17.27 29.40
N ALA A 120 -9.54 -18.50 29.18
CA ALA A 120 -8.70 -19.65 28.82
C ALA A 120 -7.75 -19.36 27.63
N HIS A 121 -6.51 -18.99 27.91
CA HIS A 121 -5.52 -18.53 26.93
C HIS A 121 -5.39 -19.51 25.76
N ASP A 122 -5.69 -19.09 24.53
CA ASP A 122 -5.47 -19.92 23.34
C ASP A 122 -4.04 -19.66 22.81
N PRO A 123 -3.11 -20.63 22.92
CA PRO A 123 -1.73 -20.47 22.48
C PRO A 123 -1.60 -20.24 20.96
N GLU A 124 -2.59 -20.61 20.15
CA GLU A 124 -2.55 -20.44 18.69
C GLU A 124 -2.74 -18.97 18.28
N ILE A 125 -3.54 -18.20 19.01
CA ILE A 125 -3.75 -16.77 18.75
C ILE A 125 -2.44 -15.99 19.00
N ALA A 126 -1.70 -16.35 20.05
CA ALA A 126 -0.41 -15.74 20.36
C ALA A 126 0.62 -15.98 19.23
N LYS A 127 0.73 -17.22 18.76
CA LYS A 127 1.60 -17.58 17.62
C LYS A 127 1.20 -16.86 16.34
N CYS A 128 -0.10 -16.73 16.07
CA CYS A 128 -0.61 -16.02 14.89
C CYS A 128 -0.23 -14.53 14.91
N LYS A 129 -0.36 -13.88 16.08
CA LYS A 129 0.04 -12.48 16.27
C LYS A 129 1.55 -12.27 16.08
N GLU A 130 2.36 -13.22 16.55
CA GLU A 130 3.81 -13.20 16.35
C GLU A 130 4.18 -13.32 14.87
N LYS A 131 3.61 -14.30 14.16
CA LYS A 131 3.81 -14.47 12.70
C LYS A 131 3.38 -13.23 11.91
N LEU A 132 2.25 -12.62 12.28
CA LEU A 132 1.77 -11.40 11.61
C LEU A 132 2.73 -10.22 11.84
N ARG A 133 3.30 -10.10 13.04
CA ARG A 133 4.31 -9.07 13.37
C ARG A 133 5.59 -9.26 12.56
N GLU A 134 6.06 -10.51 12.41
CA GLU A 134 7.22 -10.83 11.58
C GLU A 134 6.98 -10.53 10.10
N ALA A 135 5.85 -10.97 9.56
CA ALA A 135 5.46 -10.70 8.17
C ALA A 135 5.38 -9.19 7.87
N SER A 136 4.79 -8.44 8.79
CA SER A 136 4.69 -6.97 8.70
C SER A 136 6.08 -6.30 8.69
N LYS A 137 7.02 -6.80 9.51
CA LYS A 137 8.40 -6.29 9.56
C LYS A 137 9.14 -6.55 8.25
N ARG A 138 9.01 -7.76 7.69
CA ARG A 138 9.61 -8.12 6.39
C ARG A 138 9.08 -7.25 5.25
N LEU A 139 7.76 -7.02 5.22
CA LEU A 139 7.14 -6.18 4.21
C LEU A 139 7.61 -4.72 4.29
N ARG A 140 7.79 -4.17 5.52
CA ARG A 140 8.34 -2.83 5.71
C ARG A 140 9.79 -2.72 5.21
N GLN A 141 10.62 -3.74 5.45
CA GLN A 141 12.00 -3.78 4.97
C GLN A 141 12.07 -3.87 3.44
N ALA A 142 11.26 -4.73 2.83
CA ALA A 142 11.19 -4.86 1.37
C ALA A 142 10.78 -3.53 0.69
N ARG A 143 9.79 -2.83 1.25
CA ARG A 143 9.39 -1.50 0.77
C ARG A 143 10.50 -0.46 0.89
N ALA A 144 11.25 -0.47 1.99
CA ALA A 144 12.38 0.45 2.18
C ALA A 144 13.50 0.19 1.16
N GLN A 145 13.81 -1.08 0.88
CA GLN A 145 14.79 -1.46 -0.14
C GLN A 145 14.35 -1.03 -1.54
N LEU A 146 13.08 -1.23 -1.89
CA LEU A 146 12.53 -0.82 -3.18
C LEU A 146 12.58 0.70 -3.36
N ALA A 147 12.22 1.47 -2.32
CA ALA A 147 12.34 2.92 -2.34
C ALA A 147 13.79 3.40 -2.48
N ALA A 148 14.75 2.74 -1.82
CA ALA A 148 16.17 3.04 -1.97
C ALA A 148 16.67 2.73 -3.40
N ALA A 149 16.27 1.60 -3.97
CA ALA A 149 16.62 1.22 -5.34
C ALA A 149 16.06 2.21 -6.37
N GLN A 150 14.80 2.64 -6.21
CA GLN A 150 14.19 3.66 -7.06
C GLN A 150 14.93 5.00 -7.00
N ARG A 151 15.37 5.42 -5.81
CA ARG A 151 16.19 6.65 -5.67
C ARG A 151 17.50 6.54 -6.44
N VAL A 152 18.22 5.43 -6.30
CA VAL A 152 19.47 5.20 -7.03
C VAL A 152 19.22 5.19 -8.54
N PHE A 153 18.16 4.53 -9.00
CA PHE A 153 17.77 4.51 -10.41
C PHE A 153 17.47 5.92 -10.93
N SER A 154 16.65 6.71 -10.23
CA SER A 154 16.31 8.08 -10.63
C SER A 154 17.55 8.99 -10.68
N GLN A 155 18.50 8.82 -9.77
CA GLN A 155 19.77 9.56 -9.79
C GLN A 155 20.65 9.13 -10.97
N ALA A 156 20.69 7.84 -11.27
CA ALA A 156 21.41 7.32 -12.43
C ALA A 156 20.80 7.83 -13.74
N GLU A 157 19.48 7.88 -13.85
CA GLU A 157 18.75 8.42 -15.00
C GLU A 157 19.01 9.91 -15.18
N GLN A 158 18.98 10.70 -14.10
CA GLN A 158 19.35 12.13 -14.15
C GLN A 158 20.79 12.33 -14.61
N ARG A 159 21.74 11.55 -14.07
CA ARG A 159 23.14 11.61 -14.49
C ARG A 159 23.31 11.20 -15.94
N TYR A 160 22.61 10.15 -16.38
CA TYR A 160 22.59 9.72 -17.77
C TYR A 160 22.05 10.84 -18.67
N ASN A 161 20.91 11.45 -18.32
CA ASN A 161 20.34 12.55 -19.07
C ASN A 161 21.25 13.78 -19.13
N ALA A 162 21.95 14.10 -18.04
CA ALA A 162 22.93 15.18 -17.98
C ALA A 162 24.18 14.90 -18.85
N ILE A 163 24.58 13.63 -19.00
CA ILE A 163 25.72 13.23 -19.83
C ILE A 163 25.31 13.10 -21.31
N THR A 164 24.10 12.62 -21.59
CA THR A 164 23.60 12.38 -22.96
C THR A 164 23.20 13.66 -23.69
N ALA A 165 23.01 14.79 -23.00
CA ALA A 165 22.86 16.08 -23.67
C ALA A 165 24.22 16.62 -24.16
N MET A 166 24.91 15.88 -25.05
CA MET A 166 26.10 16.41 -25.71
C MET A 166 25.67 17.47 -26.72
N ARG A 167 26.07 18.72 -26.45
CA ARG A 167 25.76 19.84 -27.33
C ARG A 167 26.93 20.13 -28.26
N GLN A 168 26.64 20.15 -29.56
CA GLN A 168 27.60 20.54 -30.57
C GLN A 168 27.26 21.93 -31.10
N ASN A 169 28.12 22.90 -30.80
CA ASN A 169 27.96 24.28 -31.25
C ASN A 169 28.94 24.56 -32.39
N ALA A 170 28.45 25.13 -33.49
CA ALA A 170 29.30 25.56 -34.60
C ALA A 170 28.99 27.01 -34.98
N PHE A 171 30.00 27.88 -34.91
CA PHE A 171 29.88 29.27 -35.32
C PHE A 171 30.78 29.53 -36.54
N PHE A 172 30.20 30.05 -37.61
CA PHE A 172 30.91 30.26 -38.88
C PHE A 172 31.36 31.71 -39.03
N ASP A 173 32.66 31.96 -39.19
CA ASP A 173 33.14 33.29 -39.56
C ASP A 173 32.80 33.59 -41.03
N LEU A 174 32.08 34.69 -41.27
CA LEU A 174 31.70 35.16 -42.61
C LEU A 174 32.39 36.47 -43.03
N SER A 175 33.44 36.88 -42.31
CA SER A 175 34.21 38.11 -42.56
C SER A 175 34.70 38.26 -44.01
N GLY A 176 35.07 39.49 -44.40
CA GLY A 176 35.63 39.77 -45.73
C GLY A 176 36.81 38.85 -46.13
N SER A 177 37.63 38.43 -45.16
CA SER A 177 38.75 37.49 -45.32
C SER A 177 38.34 36.04 -45.61
N THR A 178 37.05 35.69 -45.47
CA THR A 178 36.49 34.35 -45.66
C THR A 178 35.46 34.28 -46.80
N GLN A 179 35.38 35.32 -47.64
CA GLN A 179 34.49 35.37 -48.81
C GLN A 179 34.85 34.38 -49.92
N LEU A 180 36.06 33.81 -49.89
CA LEU A 180 36.47 32.78 -50.83
C LEU A 180 35.54 31.56 -50.68
N GLN A 181 34.91 31.17 -51.80
CA GLN A 181 33.97 30.05 -51.85
C GLN A 181 34.59 28.75 -51.31
N GLU A 182 35.90 28.57 -51.50
CA GLU A 182 36.66 27.43 -50.98
C GLU A 182 36.69 27.36 -49.44
N VAL A 183 36.78 28.51 -48.75
CA VAL A 183 36.79 28.56 -47.28
C VAL A 183 35.42 28.20 -46.72
N ARG A 184 34.35 28.71 -47.33
CA ARG A 184 32.96 28.38 -46.98
C ARG A 184 32.64 26.92 -47.25
N GLN A 185 33.14 26.36 -48.35
CA GLN A 185 33.03 24.94 -48.64
C GLN A 185 33.73 24.10 -47.56
N LYS A 186 34.93 24.50 -47.13
CA LYS A 186 35.64 23.83 -46.04
C LYS A 186 34.87 23.89 -44.70
N TYR A 187 34.20 24.99 -44.40
CA TYR A 187 33.31 25.08 -43.23
C TYR A 187 32.12 24.14 -43.34
N TYR A 188 31.50 24.05 -44.51
CA TYR A 188 30.42 23.12 -44.77
C TYR A 188 30.87 21.66 -44.60
N ASP A 189 31.99 21.28 -45.22
CA ASP A 189 32.52 19.91 -45.15
C ASP A 189 32.91 19.52 -43.72
N ASN A 190 33.48 20.45 -42.96
CA ASN A 190 33.80 20.22 -41.56
C ASN A 190 32.53 20.09 -40.71
N PHE A 191 31.53 20.94 -40.94
CA PHE A 191 30.26 20.84 -40.24
C PHE A 191 29.52 19.54 -40.57
N GLN A 192 29.64 19.03 -41.79
CA GLN A 192 29.08 17.73 -42.15
C GLN A 192 29.66 16.61 -41.28
N LYS A 193 30.99 16.59 -41.06
CA LYS A 193 31.63 15.62 -40.15
C LYS A 193 31.14 15.73 -38.71
N VAL A 194 30.92 16.96 -38.25
CA VAL A 194 30.34 17.24 -36.91
C VAL A 194 28.92 16.68 -36.83
N SER A 195 28.06 17.00 -37.82
CA SER A 195 26.69 16.49 -37.91
C SER A 195 26.62 14.96 -38.02
N ASP A 196 27.59 14.31 -38.66
CA ASP A 196 27.64 12.86 -38.76
C ASP A 196 27.89 12.21 -37.39
N GLY A 197 28.71 12.84 -36.54
CA GLY A 197 29.00 12.39 -35.17
C GLY A 197 27.90 12.64 -34.13
N VAL A 198 26.83 13.31 -34.51
CA VAL A 198 25.71 13.64 -33.61
C VAL A 198 24.79 12.43 -33.43
N ASN A 199 24.47 12.14 -32.18
CA ASN A 199 23.70 11.00 -31.72
C ASN A 199 22.31 11.41 -31.21
N GLN A 200 21.53 10.41 -30.80
CA GLN A 200 20.22 10.61 -30.17
C GLN A 200 20.34 11.37 -28.84
N GLY A 201 19.45 12.33 -28.61
CA GLY A 201 19.47 13.21 -27.44
C GLY A 201 20.42 14.41 -27.54
N ASP A 202 21.20 14.51 -28.62
CA ASP A 202 22.11 15.63 -28.83
C ASP A 202 21.37 16.85 -29.39
N LEU A 203 21.93 18.03 -29.11
CA LEU A 203 21.45 19.30 -29.63
C LEU A 203 22.54 19.94 -30.49
N ILE A 204 22.19 20.23 -31.75
CA ILE A 204 23.07 21.00 -32.64
C ILE A 204 22.59 22.43 -32.69
N VAL A 205 23.49 23.36 -32.41
CA VAL A 205 23.26 24.78 -32.62
C VAL A 205 24.32 25.33 -33.56
N ALA A 206 23.89 26.01 -34.62
CA ALA A 206 24.81 26.69 -35.49
C ALA A 206 24.29 28.05 -35.98
N ASP A 207 25.22 28.99 -36.08
CA ASP A 207 24.95 30.35 -36.56
C ASP A 207 26.19 30.96 -37.24
N ALA A 208 25.97 32.03 -38.00
CA ALA A 208 27.04 32.84 -38.56
C ALA A 208 27.50 33.91 -37.55
N ILE A 209 28.80 34.14 -37.48
CA ILE A 209 29.39 35.28 -36.79
C ILE A 209 29.35 36.47 -37.74
N THR A 210 28.75 37.57 -37.29
CA THR A 210 28.68 38.83 -38.03
C THR A 210 29.45 39.94 -37.31
N ASP A 211 29.30 41.17 -37.79
CA ASP A 211 29.84 42.39 -37.18
C ASP A 211 29.13 42.79 -35.88
N ASN A 212 27.95 42.22 -35.61
CA ASN A 212 27.23 42.34 -34.34
C ASN A 212 26.43 41.06 -33.99
N PRO A 213 27.12 39.98 -33.57
CA PRO A 213 26.50 38.68 -33.32
C PRO A 213 25.40 38.72 -32.24
N LEU A 214 25.55 39.54 -31.21
CA LEU A 214 24.60 39.61 -30.09
C LEU A 214 23.23 40.19 -30.48
N ALA A 215 23.18 41.05 -31.50
CA ALA A 215 21.94 41.67 -31.97
C ALA A 215 21.35 40.97 -33.20
N GLN A 216 22.17 40.27 -33.99
CA GLN A 216 21.77 39.69 -35.28
C GLN A 216 21.68 38.16 -35.27
N SER A 217 22.05 37.50 -34.16
CA SER A 217 21.95 36.05 -34.07
C SER A 217 20.50 35.59 -34.19
N SER A 218 20.28 34.60 -35.06
CA SER A 218 18.97 34.01 -35.30
C SER A 218 18.96 32.50 -35.07
N PHE A 219 20.12 31.89 -34.76
CA PHE A 219 20.29 30.45 -34.58
C PHE A 219 19.52 29.63 -35.64
N PRO A 220 19.84 29.81 -36.93
CA PRO A 220 19.12 29.16 -38.02
C PRO A 220 19.11 27.64 -37.88
N VAL A 221 20.14 27.08 -37.23
CA VAL A 221 20.17 25.69 -36.77
C VAL A 221 20.06 25.69 -35.25
N ASN A 222 18.98 25.10 -34.75
CA ASN A 222 18.74 24.85 -33.33
C ASN A 222 17.81 23.64 -33.24
N ASP A 223 18.37 22.48 -33.56
CA ASP A 223 17.61 21.25 -33.77
C ASP A 223 18.09 20.18 -32.77
N GLU A 224 17.15 19.65 -31.98
CA GLU A 224 17.37 18.56 -31.02
C GLU A 224 17.07 17.21 -31.67
N PHE A 225 17.94 16.23 -31.49
CA PHE A 225 17.68 14.86 -31.91
C PHE A 225 16.95 14.14 -30.79
N GLU A 226 15.71 13.72 -31.04
CA GLU A 226 14.91 13.02 -30.04
C GLU A 226 15.62 11.74 -29.56
N LYS A 227 15.40 11.34 -28.32
CA LYS A 227 15.93 10.05 -27.84
C LYS A 227 15.10 8.92 -28.41
N PHE A 228 15.77 7.91 -28.96
CA PHE A 228 15.10 6.68 -29.39
C PHE A 228 14.48 5.95 -28.19
N ASP A 229 13.18 5.68 -28.27
CA ASP A 229 12.47 4.84 -27.31
C ASP A 229 12.14 3.46 -27.92
N PRO A 230 12.83 2.38 -27.51
CA PRO A 230 12.61 1.05 -28.07
C PRO A 230 11.23 0.46 -27.74
N THR A 231 10.49 1.04 -26.78
CA THR A 231 9.17 0.54 -26.38
C THR A 231 8.03 1.12 -27.22
N SER A 232 8.24 2.29 -27.81
CA SER A 232 7.20 3.03 -28.56
C SER A 232 7.56 3.26 -30.04
N GLN A 233 8.83 3.18 -30.43
CA GLN A 233 9.31 3.53 -31.77
C GLN A 233 9.95 2.36 -32.51
N ASN A 234 9.79 2.35 -33.84
CA ASN A 234 10.49 1.42 -34.72
C ASN A 234 11.87 1.99 -35.09
N ARG A 235 12.93 1.20 -34.84
CA ARG A 235 14.33 1.57 -35.11
C ARG A 235 14.57 2.04 -36.55
N LEU A 236 14.03 1.36 -37.55
CA LEU A 236 14.25 1.72 -38.96
C LEU A 236 13.60 3.06 -39.33
N VAL A 237 12.44 3.34 -38.75
CA VAL A 237 11.73 4.61 -38.96
C VAL A 237 12.51 5.74 -38.31
N TYR A 238 12.93 5.55 -37.06
CA TYR A 238 13.73 6.51 -36.31
C TYR A 238 15.07 6.84 -37.00
N GLU A 239 15.82 5.83 -37.45
CA GLU A 239 17.08 6.03 -38.19
C GLU A 239 16.84 6.84 -39.48
N GLY A 240 15.72 6.59 -40.18
CA GLY A 240 15.30 7.37 -41.34
C GLY A 240 14.96 8.83 -41.02
N GLU A 241 14.28 9.09 -39.91
CA GLU A 241 13.95 10.44 -39.44
C GLU A 241 15.19 11.23 -39.02
N VAL A 242 16.10 10.59 -38.28
CA VAL A 242 17.40 11.19 -37.92
C VAL A 242 18.17 11.59 -39.17
N LYS A 243 18.23 10.73 -40.19
CA LYS A 243 18.90 11.03 -41.45
C LYS A 243 18.26 12.22 -42.17
N LYS A 244 16.94 12.24 -42.31
CA LYS A 244 16.20 13.38 -42.91
C LYS A 244 16.46 14.67 -42.15
N LYS A 245 16.52 14.61 -40.82
CA LYS A 245 16.79 15.77 -39.97
C LYS A 245 18.22 16.29 -40.16
N LYS A 246 19.23 15.40 -40.24
CA LYS A 246 20.60 15.78 -40.59
C LYS A 246 20.68 16.47 -41.96
N GLU A 247 20.01 15.93 -42.98
CA GLU A 247 19.95 16.54 -44.32
C GLU A 247 19.28 17.93 -44.30
N ALA A 248 18.22 18.10 -43.51
CA ALA A 248 17.56 19.40 -43.32
C ALA A 248 18.48 20.41 -42.64
N ILE A 249 19.21 20.01 -41.60
CA ILE A 249 20.20 20.85 -40.90
C ILE A 249 21.31 21.28 -41.87
N LEU A 250 21.87 20.35 -42.65
CA LEU A 250 22.90 20.67 -43.65
C LEU A 250 22.37 21.67 -44.69
N THR A 251 21.11 21.54 -45.10
CA THR A 251 20.47 22.48 -46.01
C THR A 251 20.39 23.89 -45.41
N LYS A 252 20.00 24.02 -44.13
CA LYS A 252 20.00 25.29 -43.40
C LYS A 252 21.41 25.89 -43.31
N VAL A 253 22.42 25.09 -42.98
CA VAL A 253 23.83 25.56 -42.92
C VAL A 253 24.32 26.02 -44.29
N LYS A 254 23.98 25.30 -45.36
CA LYS A 254 24.33 25.69 -46.73
C LYS A 254 23.73 27.06 -47.09
N GLN A 255 22.47 27.31 -46.71
CA GLN A 255 21.85 28.61 -46.91
C GLN A 255 22.62 29.71 -46.15
N VAL A 256 23.00 29.47 -44.90
CA VAL A 256 23.75 30.45 -44.08
C VAL A 256 25.13 30.75 -44.66
N LEU A 257 25.87 29.72 -45.09
CA LEU A 257 27.24 29.87 -45.58
C LEU A 257 27.30 30.50 -46.98
N PHE A 258 26.34 30.18 -47.86
CA PHE A 258 26.39 30.56 -49.26
C PHE A 258 25.39 31.66 -49.67
N ASP A 259 24.70 32.28 -48.71
CA ASP A 259 23.89 33.46 -48.95
C ASP A 259 24.78 34.63 -49.44
N GLN A 260 24.66 34.96 -50.72
CA GLN A 260 25.42 36.03 -51.37
C GLN A 260 24.83 37.43 -51.09
N SER A 261 23.61 37.51 -50.54
CA SER A 261 23.00 38.80 -50.19
C SER A 261 23.64 39.44 -48.96
N ARG A 262 24.31 38.63 -48.12
CA ARG A 262 24.88 39.04 -46.85
C ARG A 262 26.35 39.45 -46.99
N LYS A 263 26.63 40.77 -46.97
CA LYS A 263 28.00 41.31 -46.92
C LYS A 263 28.40 41.57 -45.47
N VAL A 264 29.32 40.77 -44.95
CA VAL A 264 29.87 40.92 -43.60
C VAL A 264 31.32 41.42 -43.71
N PRO A 265 31.60 42.72 -43.52
CA PRO A 265 32.93 43.27 -43.72
C PRO A 265 33.94 42.77 -42.66
N SER A 266 33.47 42.53 -41.43
CA SER A 266 34.28 42.08 -40.30
C SER A 266 33.45 41.27 -39.32
N THR A 267 34.09 40.44 -38.50
CA THR A 267 33.45 39.67 -37.43
C THR A 267 33.93 40.07 -36.05
N LYS A 268 33.00 40.14 -35.09
CA LYS A 268 33.32 40.39 -33.68
C LYS A 268 33.39 39.09 -32.90
N ILE A 269 34.58 38.51 -32.85
CA ILE A 269 34.82 37.21 -32.20
C ILE A 269 34.45 37.23 -30.71
N MET A 270 34.74 38.32 -29.98
CA MET A 270 34.41 38.42 -28.55
C MET A 270 32.91 38.36 -28.28
N ASP A 271 32.10 39.00 -29.12
CA ASP A 271 30.64 38.98 -29.01
C ASP A 271 30.08 37.59 -29.35
N ALA A 272 30.71 36.88 -30.30
CA ALA A 272 30.38 35.49 -30.64
C ALA A 272 30.68 34.52 -29.49
N LEU A 273 31.77 34.74 -28.74
CA LEU A 273 32.09 33.94 -27.55
C LEU A 273 31.05 34.13 -26.44
N GLN A 274 30.60 35.38 -26.23
CA GLN A 274 29.52 35.65 -25.27
C GLN A 274 28.19 35.04 -25.71
N LEU A 275 27.91 35.06 -27.01
CA LEU A 275 26.73 34.40 -27.59
C LEU A 275 26.79 32.87 -27.36
N ALA A 276 27.95 32.25 -27.59
CA ALA A 276 28.18 30.83 -27.31
C ALA A 276 27.94 30.51 -25.83
N GLU A 277 28.44 31.35 -24.91
CA GLU A 277 28.20 31.20 -23.48
C GLU A 277 26.72 31.29 -23.10
N ARG A 278 25.97 32.23 -23.69
CA ARG A 278 24.51 32.32 -23.48
C ARG A 278 23.79 31.08 -23.95
N VAL A 279 24.17 30.54 -25.11
CA VAL A 279 23.63 29.28 -25.63
C VAL A 279 23.90 28.18 -24.60
N PHE A 280 25.14 28.01 -24.13
CA PHE A 280 25.47 27.03 -23.10
C PHE A 280 24.66 27.19 -21.80
N LYS A 281 24.49 28.42 -21.30
CA LYS A 281 23.78 28.70 -20.03
C LYS A 281 22.28 28.47 -20.10
N SER A 282 21.60 28.81 -21.19
CA SER A 282 20.14 28.70 -21.32
C SER A 282 19.60 27.26 -21.28
N VAL A 283 20.49 26.27 -21.24
CA VAL A 283 20.15 24.84 -21.15
C VAL A 283 20.35 24.28 -19.75
N SER A 284 21.13 24.95 -18.88
CA SER A 284 21.25 24.53 -17.47
C SER A 284 20.00 24.86 -16.64
N GLU A 285 19.09 25.69 -17.16
CA GLU A 285 17.90 26.19 -16.48
C GLU A 285 16.59 25.57 -17.00
N LYS A 286 16.64 24.66 -17.99
CA LYS A 286 15.51 23.87 -18.49
C LYS A 286 15.59 22.44 -17.97
#